data_AF-A0A1D7Y0Y5-F1
#
_entry.id   AF-A0A1D7Y0Y5-F1
#
_cell.length_a   1.000
_cell.length_b   1.000
_cell.length_c   1.000
_cell.angle_alpha   90.00
_cell.angle_beta   90.00
_cell.angle_gamma   90.00
#
_symmetry.space_group_name_H-M   'P 1'
#
loop_
_entity.id
_entity.type
_entity.pdbx_description
1 polymer ?
#
loop_
_entity_poly.entity_id
_entity_poly.type
_entity_poly.pdbx_seq_one_letter_code
_entity_poly.pdbx_strand_id
1 'polypeptide(L)'
;MENLNENKNNPKQRHGCVTAWLILIIIGSSLSSLVYLFAGNKVAQSYPDGISSSMLILLAVLGIGNVIFAILLFKWKKIGFWGFVSNSIAASFINVSIGLNIGQSFIGLIGIAVLYGVLQIKKDDLAAWKNLE
;
A
#
# COMPACT_ATOMS: atom_id res chain seq x y z
N MET A 1 14.91 -12.30 -46.56
CA MET A 1 13.68 -11.85 -45.89
C MET A 1 14.01 -11.71 -44.43
N GLU A 2 14.47 -10.52 -44.07
CA GLU A 2 15.14 -10.22 -42.81
C GLU A 2 14.15 -9.48 -41.90
N ASN A 3 13.68 -10.17 -40.86
CA ASN A 3 13.52 -9.68 -39.47
C ASN A 3 12.53 -10.57 -38.69
N LEU A 4 13.03 -11.69 -38.16
CA LEU A 4 12.38 -12.45 -37.08
C LEU A 4 12.90 -12.02 -35.68
N ASN A 5 13.46 -10.81 -35.57
CA ASN A 5 14.13 -10.31 -34.36
C ASN A 5 13.49 -9.06 -33.75
N GLU A 6 12.19 -8.80 -33.95
CA GLU A 6 11.45 -7.96 -32.99
C GLU A 6 11.04 -8.79 -31.76
N ASN A 7 12.00 -9.44 -31.12
CA ASN A 7 11.87 -9.75 -29.70
C ASN A 7 12.12 -8.43 -28.96
N LYS A 8 11.14 -7.52 -29.07
CA LYS A 8 11.19 -6.19 -28.49
C LYS A 8 11.16 -6.38 -26.98
N ASN A 9 12.35 -6.49 -26.40
CA ASN A 9 12.63 -6.20 -25.00
C ASN A 9 12.27 -4.72 -24.76
N ASN A 10 10.98 -4.38 -24.82
CA ASN A 10 10.51 -3.08 -24.41
C ASN A 10 10.83 -3.00 -22.90
N PRO A 11 11.69 -2.06 -22.47
CA PRO A 11 12.00 -1.93 -21.06
C PRO A 11 10.70 -1.72 -20.30
N LYS A 12 10.51 -2.42 -19.17
CA LYS A 12 9.28 -2.32 -18.38
C LYS A 12 8.99 -0.86 -18.06
N GLN A 13 7.98 -0.29 -18.70
CA GLN A 13 7.61 1.11 -18.49
C GLN A 13 6.44 1.23 -17.53
N ARG A 14 6.48 2.28 -16.72
CA ARG A 14 5.41 2.62 -15.78
C ARG A 14 4.69 3.88 -16.24
N HIS A 15 3.37 3.89 -16.10
CA HIS A 15 2.59 5.11 -16.29
C HIS A 15 2.84 6.07 -15.13
N GLY A 16 2.91 7.37 -15.40
CA GLY A 16 3.18 8.40 -14.37
C GLY A 16 2.18 8.36 -13.21
N CYS A 17 0.91 8.05 -13.49
CA CYS A 17 -0.12 7.86 -12.46
C CYS A 17 0.22 6.74 -11.46
N VAL A 18 0.76 5.61 -11.93
CA VAL A 18 1.15 4.49 -11.07
C VAL A 18 2.33 4.89 -10.18
N THR A 19 3.30 5.59 -10.74
CA THR A 19 4.43 6.13 -9.98
C THR A 19 3.98 7.13 -8.92
N ALA A 20 3.12 8.09 -9.29
CA ALA A 20 2.59 9.09 -8.36
C ALA A 20 1.80 8.44 -7.22
N TRP A 21 0.94 7.45 -7.53
CA TRP A 21 0.17 6.74 -6.52
C TRP A 21 1.05 5.99 -5.52
N LEU A 22 2.11 5.32 -5.99
CA LEU A 22 3.03 4.62 -5.09
C LEU A 22 3.85 5.60 -4.23
N ILE A 23 4.23 6.76 -4.77
CA ILE A 23 4.86 7.83 -3.96
C ILE A 23 3.91 8.31 -2.87
N LEU A 24 2.63 8.54 -3.21
CA LEU A 24 1.62 8.94 -2.23
C LEU A 24 1.46 7.89 -1.12
N ILE A 25 1.44 6.60 -1.45
CA ILE A 25 1.38 5.53 -0.45
C ILE A 25 2.62 5.56 0.46
N ILE A 26 3.82 5.76 -0.09
CA ILE A 26 5.06 5.85 0.70
C ILE A 26 4.99 7.03 1.68
N ILE A 27 4.61 8.21 1.19
CA ILE A 27 4.52 9.42 2.01
C ILE A 27 3.48 9.23 3.11
N GLY A 28 2.26 8.81 2.74
CA GLY A 28 1.16 8.60 3.68
C GLY A 28 1.50 7.58 4.75
N SER A 29 2.03 6.42 4.34
CA SER A 29 2.38 5.34 5.29
C SER A 29 3.55 5.72 6.20
N SER A 30 4.55 6.44 5.69
CA SER A 30 5.66 6.95 6.50
C SER A 30 5.17 7.96 7.52
N LEU A 31 4.36 8.93 7.09
CA LEU A 31 3.79 9.95 7.98
C LEU A 31 2.91 9.31 9.06
N SER A 32 2.00 8.40 8.70
CA SER A 32 1.18 7.68 9.67
C SER A 32 2.02 6.90 10.67
N SER A 33 3.08 6.21 10.23
CA SER A 33 3.99 5.48 11.11
C SER A 33 4.68 6.40 12.11
N LEU A 34 5.18 7.55 11.64
CA LEU A 34 5.79 8.56 12.50
C LEU A 34 4.79 9.14 13.51
N VAL A 35 3.56 9.42 13.07
CA VAL A 35 2.49 9.88 13.96
C VAL A 35 2.18 8.86 15.05
N TYR A 36 2.09 7.57 14.71
CA TYR A 36 1.86 6.53 15.72
C TYR A 36 3.03 6.36 16.69
N LEU A 37 4.28 6.48 16.24
CA LEU A 37 5.47 6.34 17.08
C LEU A 37 5.73 7.57 17.97
N PHE A 38 5.64 8.78 17.43
CA PHE A 38 6.06 10.01 18.10
C PHE A 38 4.90 10.83 18.67
N ALA A 39 3.69 10.67 18.11
CA ALA A 39 2.48 11.35 18.57
C ALA A 39 1.41 10.36 19.06
N GLY A 40 1.80 9.12 19.37
CA GLY A 40 0.88 8.06 19.80
C GLY A 40 0.00 8.44 20.99
N ASN A 41 0.52 9.19 21.96
CA ASN A 41 -0.27 9.67 23.11
C ASN A 41 -1.42 10.60 22.68
N LYS A 42 -1.19 11.47 21.69
CA LYS A 42 -2.24 12.36 21.15
C LYS A 42 -3.25 11.56 20.33
N VAL A 43 -2.78 10.55 19.59
CA VAL A 43 -3.65 9.65 18.84
C VAL A 43 -4.56 8.88 19.80
N ALA A 44 -4.01 8.29 20.87
CA ALA A 44 -4.76 7.51 21.85
C ALA A 44 -5.90 8.32 22.50
N GLN A 45 -5.67 9.61 22.78
CA GLN A 45 -6.67 10.50 23.38
C GLN A 45 -7.84 10.83 22.44
N SER A 46 -7.68 10.64 21.13
CA SER A 46 -8.75 10.86 20.14
C SER A 46 -9.76 9.70 20.08
N TYR A 47 -9.54 8.61 20.81
CA TYR A 47 -10.41 7.44 20.83
C TYR A 47 -11.12 7.32 22.19
N PRO A 48 -12.44 7.06 22.21
CA PRO A 48 -13.24 7.05 23.44
C PRO A 48 -12.73 6.10 24.53
N ASP A 49 -12.29 4.90 24.15
CA ASP A 49 -11.79 3.87 25.07
C ASP A 49 -10.26 3.88 25.20
N GLY A 50 -9.60 4.85 24.55
CA GLY A 50 -8.16 4.87 24.39
C GLY A 50 -7.63 3.75 23.48
N ILE A 51 -6.37 3.88 23.05
CA ILE A 51 -5.65 2.82 22.34
C ILE A 51 -4.39 2.49 23.13
N SER A 52 -4.13 1.19 23.34
CA SER A 52 -2.90 0.78 24.00
C SER A 52 -1.67 1.14 23.16
N SER A 53 -0.55 1.46 23.82
CA SER A 53 0.71 1.75 23.13
C SER A 53 1.18 0.59 22.24
N SER A 54 0.89 -0.66 22.63
CA SER A 54 1.21 -1.84 21.82
C SER A 54 0.45 -1.87 20.50
N MET A 55 -0.83 -1.53 20.49
CA MET A 55 -1.63 -1.45 19.25
C MET A 55 -1.15 -0.33 18.33
N LEU A 56 -0.76 0.82 18.89
CA LEU A 56 -0.16 1.91 18.11
C LEU A 56 1.18 1.53 17.49
N ILE A 57 2.03 0.81 18.25
CA ILE A 57 3.30 0.27 17.73
C ILE A 57 3.02 -0.73 16.60
N LEU A 58 2.02 -1.62 16.76
CA LEU A 58 1.62 -2.54 15.68
C LEU A 58 1.16 -1.77 14.44
N LEU A 59 0.31 -0.75 14.57
CA LEU A 59 -0.12 0.10 13.46
C LEU A 59 1.06 0.81 12.79
N ALA A 60 2.06 1.26 13.56
CA ALA A 60 3.29 1.83 13.01
C ALA A 60 4.10 0.81 12.22
N VAL A 61 4.26 -0.42 12.74
CA VAL A 61 4.93 -1.51 12.03
C VAL A 61 4.21 -1.86 10.72
N LEU A 62 2.88 -1.91 10.74
CA LEU A 62 2.09 -2.10 9.51
C LEU A 62 2.33 -0.95 8.53
N GLY A 63 2.38 0.31 8.99
CA GLY A 63 2.70 1.45 8.14
C GLY A 63 4.09 1.36 7.50
N ILE A 64 5.12 0.93 8.24
CA ILE A 64 6.45 0.65 7.69
C ILE A 64 6.39 -0.49 6.67
N GLY A 65 5.62 -1.55 6.96
CA GLY A 65 5.34 -2.64 6.03
C GLY A 65 4.78 -2.14 4.69
N ASN A 66 3.80 -1.23 4.73
CA ASN A 66 3.25 -0.60 3.52
C ASN A 66 4.31 0.14 2.71
N VAL A 67 5.26 0.83 3.34
CA VAL A 67 6.37 1.47 2.63
C VAL A 67 7.24 0.43 1.91
N ILE A 68 7.59 -0.66 2.61
CA ILE A 68 8.39 -1.76 2.03
C ILE A 68 7.64 -2.38 0.84
N PHE A 69 6.34 -2.63 0.99
CA PHE A 69 5.51 -3.20 -0.08
C PHE A 69 5.37 -2.25 -1.27
N ALA A 70 5.28 -0.94 -1.06
CA ALA A 70 5.30 0.05 -2.14
C ALA A 70 6.65 0.05 -2.88
N ILE A 71 7.76 -0.07 -2.16
CA ILE A 71 9.11 -0.19 -2.76
C ILE A 71 9.23 -1.49 -3.57
N LEU A 72 8.66 -2.60 -3.09
CA LEU A 72 8.63 -3.85 -3.84
C LEU A 72 7.81 -3.72 -5.13
N LEU A 73 6.69 -2.99 -5.09
CA LEU A 73 5.94 -2.65 -6.30
C LEU A 73 6.75 -1.72 -7.23
N PHE A 74 7.57 -0.80 -6.71
CA PHE A 74 8.55 -0.05 -7.51
C PHE A 74 9.56 -0.96 -8.20
N LYS A 75 10.00 -2.02 -7.51
CA LYS A 75 10.90 -3.05 -8.05
C LYS A 75 10.18 -4.12 -8.90
N TRP A 76 8.94 -3.87 -9.29
CA TRP A 76 8.12 -4.77 -10.11
C TRP A 76 7.84 -6.15 -9.47
N LYS A 77 7.79 -6.26 -8.14
CA LYS A 77 7.51 -7.53 -7.47
C LYS A 77 6.03 -7.64 -7.06
N LYS A 78 5.31 -8.64 -7.57
CA LYS A 78 3.89 -8.89 -7.22
C LYS A 78 3.68 -9.14 -5.74
N ILE A 79 4.69 -9.71 -5.06
CA ILE A 79 4.64 -9.96 -3.62
C ILE A 79 4.36 -8.68 -2.82
N GLY A 80 4.73 -7.49 -3.33
CA GLY A 80 4.39 -6.22 -2.71
C GLY A 80 2.88 -5.98 -2.64
N PHE A 81 2.13 -6.32 -3.69
CA PHE A 81 0.67 -6.19 -3.67
C PHE A 81 0.02 -7.15 -2.67
N TRP A 82 0.46 -8.42 -2.65
CA TRP A 82 -0.03 -9.39 -1.68
C TRP A 82 0.33 -9.02 -0.24
N GLY A 83 1.49 -8.38 -0.05
CA GLY A 83 1.86 -7.72 1.20
C GLY A 83 0.85 -6.68 1.63
N PHE A 84 0.47 -5.73 0.75
CA PHE A 84 -0.58 -4.75 1.03
C PHE A 84 -1.92 -5.39 1.42
N VAL A 85 -2.31 -6.47 0.73
CA VAL A 85 -3.54 -7.21 1.03
C VAL A 85 -3.50 -7.76 2.45
N SER A 86 -2.45 -8.52 2.78
CA SER A 86 -2.27 -9.09 4.11
C SER A 86 -2.22 -8.01 5.20
N ASN A 87 -1.51 -6.92 4.92
CA ASN A 87 -1.29 -5.84 5.87
C ASN A 87 -2.58 -5.06 6.16
N SER A 88 -3.43 -4.86 5.14
CA SER A 88 -4.71 -4.19 5.32
C SER A 88 -5.73 -5.06 6.05
N ILE A 89 -5.71 -6.38 5.82
CA ILE A 89 -6.53 -7.32 6.60
C ILE A 89 -6.14 -7.24 8.07
N ALA A 90 -4.84 -7.30 8.38
CA ALA A 90 -4.33 -7.16 9.74
C ALA A 90 -4.74 -5.81 10.38
N ALA A 91 -4.58 -4.71 9.64
CA ALA A 91 -4.99 -3.38 10.09
C ALA A 91 -6.50 -3.30 10.36
N SER A 92 -7.34 -3.91 9.52
CA SER A 92 -8.79 -3.96 9.73
C SER A 92 -9.16 -4.70 11.01
N PHE A 93 -8.50 -5.82 11.34
CA PHE A 93 -8.71 -6.50 12.63
C PHE A 93 -8.32 -5.62 13.81
N ILE A 94 -7.18 -4.92 13.73
CA ILE A 94 -6.78 -3.97 14.78
C ILE A 94 -7.85 -2.88 14.92
N ASN A 95 -8.30 -2.28 13.81
CA ASN A 95 -9.31 -1.23 13.81
C ASN A 95 -10.62 -1.67 14.49
N VAL A 96 -11.11 -2.87 14.17
CA VAL A 96 -12.30 -3.43 14.87
C VAL A 96 -12.01 -3.64 16.36
N SER A 97 -10.82 -4.13 16.71
CA SER A 97 -10.47 -4.40 18.12
C SER A 97 -10.34 -3.14 18.99
N ILE A 98 -10.01 -1.99 18.38
CA ILE A 98 -9.94 -0.68 19.07
C ILE A 98 -11.29 0.06 19.08
N GLY A 99 -12.38 -0.61 18.68
CA GLY A 99 -13.74 -0.06 18.73
C GLY A 99 -14.11 0.85 17.56
N LEU A 100 -13.35 0.89 16.47
CA LEU A 100 -13.77 1.62 15.27
C LEU A 100 -15.00 0.97 14.62
N ASN A 101 -15.91 1.81 14.16
CA ASN A 101 -17.08 1.35 13.41
C ASN A 101 -16.66 0.57 12.16
N ILE A 102 -17.46 -0.43 11.80
CA ILE A 102 -17.23 -1.34 10.67
C ILE A 102 -16.79 -0.59 9.40
N GLY A 103 -17.48 0.49 9.03
CA GLY A 103 -17.13 1.28 7.84
C GLY A 103 -15.72 1.86 7.87
N GLN A 104 -15.28 2.38 9.02
CA GLN A 104 -13.92 2.92 9.18
C GLN A 104 -12.87 1.81 9.18
N SER A 105 -13.19 0.66 9.79
CA SER A 105 -12.28 -0.48 9.87
C SER A 105 -11.93 -1.07 8.49
N PHE A 106 -12.82 -0.95 7.51
CA PHE A 106 -12.62 -1.49 6.16
C PHE A 106 -12.18 -0.47 5.11
N ILE A 107 -11.99 0.80 5.47
CA ILE A 107 -11.56 1.83 4.52
C ILE A 107 -10.21 1.50 3.85
N GLY A 108 -9.32 0.80 4.57
CA GLY A 108 -8.04 0.32 4.04
C GLY A 108 -8.21 -0.66 2.88
N LEU A 109 -9.28 -1.46 2.86
CA LEU A 109 -9.57 -2.38 1.75
C LEU A 109 -9.96 -1.62 0.47
N ILE A 110 -10.62 -0.46 0.60
CA ILE A 110 -10.88 0.42 -0.55
C ILE A 110 -9.54 0.89 -1.15
N GLY A 111 -8.57 1.22 -0.29
CA GLY A 111 -7.20 1.55 -0.73
C GLY A 111 -6.54 0.46 -1.57
N ILE A 112 -6.76 -0.83 -1.24
CA ILE A 112 -6.29 -1.96 -2.04
C ILE A 112 -7.00 -2.00 -3.40
N ALA A 113 -8.31 -1.82 -3.43
CA ALA A 113 -9.08 -1.81 -4.69
C ALA A 113 -8.58 -0.70 -5.62
N VAL A 114 -8.32 0.50 -5.07
CA VAL A 114 -7.74 1.62 -5.82
C VAL A 114 -6.32 1.27 -6.30
N LEU A 115 -5.46 0.71 -5.45
CA LEU A 115 -4.12 0.29 -5.84
C LEU A 115 -4.15 -0.73 -7.00
N TYR A 116 -5.05 -1.71 -6.93
CA TYR A 116 -5.24 -2.68 -8.00
C TYR A 116 -5.70 -1.99 -9.30
N GLY A 117 -6.69 -1.10 -9.22
CA GLY A 117 -7.17 -0.32 -10.36
C GLY A 117 -6.07 0.54 -11.00
N VAL A 118 -5.25 1.21 -10.20
CA VAL A 118 -4.09 1.97 -10.66
C VAL A 118 -3.07 1.07 -11.35
N LEU A 119 -2.79 -0.13 -10.81
CA LEU A 119 -1.90 -1.10 -11.45
C LEU A 119 -2.44 -1.64 -12.78
N GLN A 120 -3.74 -1.51 -13.07
CA GLN A 120 -4.32 -1.87 -14.37
C GLN A 120 -4.13 -0.79 -15.45
N ILE A 121 -3.67 0.41 -15.09
CA ILE A 121 -3.40 1.47 -16.06
C ILE A 121 -2.32 0.99 -17.05
N LYS A 122 -2.66 1.08 -18.33
CA LYS A 122 -1.81 0.66 -19.43
C LYS A 122 -0.82 1.76 -19.79
N LYS A 123 0.38 1.33 -20.17
CA LYS A 123 1.33 2.14 -20.93
C LYS A 123 1.84 1.28 -22.07
N ASP A 124 1.74 1.79 -23.30
CA ASP A 124 2.10 1.06 -24.52
C ASP A 124 1.41 -0.33 -24.57
N ASP A 125 0.08 -0.33 -24.38
CA ASP A 125 -0.82 -1.50 -24.35
C ASP A 125 -0.63 -2.53 -23.23
N LEU A 126 0.41 -2.39 -22.41
CA LEU A 126 0.68 -3.28 -21.28
C LEU A 126 0.29 -2.65 -19.94
N ALA A 127 -0.57 -3.34 -19.18
CA ALA A 127 -0.92 -2.95 -17.82
C ALA A 127 0.27 -3.13 -16.86
N ALA A 128 0.47 -2.19 -15.93
CA ALA A 128 1.56 -2.29 -14.96
C ALA A 128 1.50 -3.59 -14.14
N TRP A 129 0.31 -4.11 -13.84
CA TRP A 129 0.09 -5.39 -13.17
C TRP A 129 0.74 -6.57 -13.92
N LYS A 130 0.66 -6.59 -15.26
CA LYS A 130 1.23 -7.65 -16.09
C LYS A 130 2.76 -7.61 -16.12
N ASN A 131 3.34 -6.43 -15.90
CA ASN A 131 4.79 -6.24 -15.82
C ASN A 131 5.38 -6.63 -14.45
N LEU A 132 4.54 -6.82 -13.43
CA LEU A 132 4.99 -7.33 -12.14
C LEU A 132 5.40 -8.80 -12.27
N GLU A 133 6.52 -9.17 -11.67
CA GLU A 133 7.00 -10.54 -11.48
C GLU A 133 6.25 -11.20 -10.34
#